data_AF-A0A1V4YNI6-F1
#
_entry.id   AF-A0A1V4YNI6-F1
#
_cell.length_a   1.000
_cell.length_b   1.000
_cell.length_c   1.000
_cell.angle_alpha   90.00
_cell.angle_beta   90.00
_cell.angle_gamma   90.00
#
_symmetry.space_group_name_H-M   'P 1'
#
loop_
_entity.id
_entity.type
_entity.pdbx_description
1 polymer ?
#
loop_
_entity_poly.entity_id
_entity_poly.type
_entity_poly.pdbx_seq_one_letter_code
_entity_poly.pdbx_strand_id
1 'polypeptide(L)'
;MEMEMIIKNACEQSLNETRKGDTKEEIQFIQNYLKSARKIINASKNNGKTKTINEVLVKFGLPEAEELPINTSAADLNRLPAISKAIMALDQCPCDVVIARGRLGVPGSGSMLVITDNYGRVLSATTSPSHVVHKNDIEETVRIEIIHALMRIGLKMIK
;
A
#
# COMPACT_ATOMS: atom_id res chain seq x y z
N MET A 1 -12.17 -0.15 -18.49
CA MET A 1 -11.77 -1.57 -18.36
C MET A 1 -11.71 -1.87 -16.88
N GLU A 2 -12.44 -2.88 -16.41
CA GLU A 2 -12.50 -3.23 -14.99
C GLU A 2 -11.25 -4.03 -14.57
N MET A 3 -10.83 -3.91 -13.30
CA MET A 3 -9.59 -4.56 -12.79
C MET A 3 -9.64 -6.07 -13.02
N GLU A 4 -10.84 -6.65 -12.85
CA GLU A 4 -11.16 -8.06 -12.94
C GLU A 4 -10.81 -8.62 -14.32
N MET A 5 -11.07 -7.85 -15.39
CA MET A 5 -10.75 -8.26 -16.75
C MET A 5 -9.23 -8.26 -16.99
N ILE A 6 -8.52 -7.26 -16.45
CA ILE A 6 -7.05 -7.19 -16.55
C ILE A 6 -6.42 -8.39 -15.86
N ILE A 7 -6.86 -8.69 -14.63
CA ILE A 7 -6.37 -9.83 -13.85
C ILE A 7 -6.67 -11.14 -14.59
N LYS A 8 -7.91 -11.33 -15.06
CA LYS A 8 -8.30 -12.52 -15.83
C LYS A 8 -7.38 -12.74 -17.03
N ASN A 9 -7.15 -11.70 -17.83
CA ASN A 9 -6.31 -11.79 -19.02
C ASN A 9 -4.86 -12.15 -18.66
N ALA A 10 -4.30 -11.56 -17.60
CA ALA A 10 -2.95 -11.88 -17.12
C ALA A 10 -2.83 -13.32 -16.61
N CYS A 11 -3.86 -13.82 -15.93
CA CYS A 11 -3.95 -15.22 -15.48
C CYS A 11 -4.02 -16.18 -16.67
N GLU A 12 -4.85 -15.90 -17.68
CA GLU A 12 -4.93 -16.70 -18.90
C GLU A 12 -3.60 -16.73 -19.67
N GLN A 13 -2.91 -15.59 -19.76
CA GLN A 13 -1.57 -15.55 -20.34
C GLN A 13 -0.56 -16.42 -19.58
N SER A 14 -0.63 -16.40 -18.24
CA SER A 14 0.23 -17.21 -17.38
C SER A 14 -0.05 -18.70 -17.53
N LEU A 15 -1.32 -19.10 -17.56
CA LEU A 15 -1.74 -20.50 -17.77
C LEU A 15 -1.32 -21.04 -19.14
N ASN A 16 -1.25 -20.17 -20.14
CA ASN A 16 -0.83 -20.52 -21.49
C ASN A 16 0.68 -20.28 -21.73
N GLU A 17 1.46 -19.97 -20.69
CA GLU A 17 2.91 -19.69 -20.78
C GLU A 17 3.29 -18.55 -21.76
N THR A 18 2.36 -17.65 -22.06
CA THR A 18 2.56 -16.51 -22.98
C THR A 18 2.88 -15.20 -22.27
N ARG A 19 2.83 -15.18 -20.94
CA ARG A 19 3.10 -14.00 -20.11
C ARG A 19 4.58 -13.61 -20.18
N LYS A 20 4.87 -12.34 -20.49
CA LYS A 20 6.24 -11.80 -20.61
C LYS A 20 6.61 -10.76 -19.56
N GLY A 21 5.82 -10.65 -18.51
CA GLY A 21 5.91 -9.60 -17.49
C GLY A 21 4.75 -8.61 -17.57
N ASP A 22 4.86 -7.54 -16.79
CA ASP A 22 3.80 -6.52 -16.65
C ASP A 22 3.63 -5.67 -17.91
N THR A 23 2.41 -5.20 -18.11
CA THR A 23 1.97 -4.43 -19.27
C THR A 23 1.74 -2.96 -18.91
N LYS A 24 1.72 -2.09 -19.93
CA LYS A 24 1.44 -0.67 -19.73
C LYS A 24 0.02 -0.46 -19.24
N GLU A 25 -0.91 -1.29 -19.70
CA GLU A 25 -2.33 -1.27 -19.36
C GLU A 25 -2.54 -1.58 -17.87
N GLU A 26 -1.84 -2.57 -17.32
CA GLU A 26 -1.86 -2.90 -15.88
C GLU A 26 -1.37 -1.74 -15.02
N ILE A 27 -0.22 -1.17 -15.39
CA ILE A 27 0.35 -0.03 -14.66
C ILE A 27 -0.59 1.19 -14.72
N GLN A 28 -1.09 1.53 -15.91
CA GLN A 28 -2.02 2.64 -16.09
C GLN A 28 -3.31 2.43 -15.29
N PHE A 29 -3.79 1.19 -15.20
CA PHE A 29 -4.97 0.88 -14.41
C PHE A 29 -4.72 1.14 -12.91
N ILE A 30 -3.62 0.64 -12.35
CA ILE A 30 -3.29 0.86 -10.93
C ILE A 30 -3.19 2.37 -10.64
N GLN A 31 -2.52 3.14 -11.51
CA GLN A 31 -2.40 4.59 -11.36
C GLN A 31 -3.76 5.29 -11.38
N ASN A 32 -4.65 4.91 -12.30
CA ASN A 32 -5.98 5.48 -12.41
C ASN A 32 -6.82 5.14 -11.18
N TYR A 33 -6.76 3.89 -10.71
CA TYR A 33 -7.47 3.44 -9.52
C TYR A 33 -7.11 4.26 -8.28
N LEU A 34 -5.81 4.46 -8.03
CA LEU A 34 -5.33 5.26 -6.91
C LEU A 34 -5.76 6.73 -7.00
N LYS A 35 -5.71 7.32 -8.21
CA LYS A 35 -6.14 8.72 -8.43
C LYS A 35 -7.64 8.91 -8.32
N SER A 36 -8.44 7.88 -8.66
CA SER A 36 -9.90 7.94 -8.59
C SER A 36 -10.48 7.53 -7.24
N ALA A 37 -9.63 7.09 -6.30
CA ALA A 37 -10.08 6.71 -4.96
C ALA A 37 -10.83 7.87 -4.31
N ARG A 38 -11.97 7.59 -3.68
CA ARG A 38 -12.74 8.57 -2.92
C ARG A 38 -12.43 8.47 -1.44
N LYS A 39 -12.11 7.27 -0.97
CA LYS A 39 -11.79 7.00 0.43
C LYS A 39 -10.56 6.11 0.55
N ILE A 40 -9.50 6.69 1.12
CA ILE A 40 -8.25 6.00 1.45
C ILE A 40 -8.19 5.85 2.97
N ILE A 41 -7.91 4.64 3.47
CA ILE A 41 -7.70 4.37 4.90
C ILE A 41 -6.23 4.08 5.17
N ASN A 42 -5.65 4.81 6.12
CA ASN A 42 -4.39 4.44 6.74
C ASN A 42 -4.66 3.51 7.94
N ALA A 43 -4.18 2.27 7.87
CA ALA A 43 -4.38 1.24 8.90
C ALA A 43 -3.51 1.45 10.16
N SER A 44 -3.58 2.66 10.72
CA SER A 44 -2.80 3.13 11.86
C SER A 44 -3.62 4.13 12.67
N LYS A 45 -3.56 4.01 14.00
CA LYS A 45 -4.17 4.95 14.96
C LYS A 45 -3.19 6.04 15.42
N ASN A 46 -2.24 6.41 14.57
CA ASN A 46 -1.16 7.33 14.91
C ASN A 46 -1.20 8.53 13.96
N ASN A 47 -1.66 9.66 14.52
CA ASN A 47 -1.86 10.94 13.83
C ASN A 47 -0.61 11.46 13.14
N GLY A 48 0.58 11.22 13.71
CA GLY A 48 1.84 11.59 13.08
C GLY A 48 2.07 10.85 11.76
N LYS A 49 1.85 9.52 11.75
CA LYS A 49 2.02 8.71 10.53
C LYS A 49 1.03 9.07 9.44
N THR A 50 -0.24 9.31 9.80
CA THR A 50 -1.27 9.71 8.83
C THR A 50 -0.93 11.06 8.21
N LYS A 51 -0.48 12.02 9.02
CA LYS A 51 0.00 13.32 8.52
C LYS A 51 1.15 13.16 7.53
N THR A 52 2.18 12.38 7.86
CA THR A 52 3.31 12.13 6.95
C THR A 52 2.87 11.47 5.64
N ILE A 53 1.93 10.52 5.70
CA ILE A 53 1.38 9.88 4.51
C ILE A 53 0.64 10.91 3.65
N ASN A 54 -0.23 11.74 4.25
CA ASN A 54 -1.00 12.75 3.52
C ASN A 54 -0.10 13.81 2.87
N GLU A 55 0.97 14.24 3.54
CA GLU A 55 2.00 15.12 2.95
C GLU A 55 2.57 14.56 1.64
N VAL A 56 2.72 13.23 1.54
CA VAL A 56 3.17 12.58 0.31
C VAL A 56 2.02 12.39 -0.68
N LEU A 57 0.85 11.91 -0.25
CA LEU A 57 -0.29 11.68 -1.14
C LEU A 57 -0.65 12.94 -1.94
N VAL A 58 -0.70 14.10 -1.28
CA VAL A 58 -0.97 15.40 -1.92
C VAL A 58 0.09 15.72 -2.99
N LYS A 59 1.37 15.47 -2.71
CA LYS A 59 2.46 15.68 -3.69
C LYS A 59 2.33 14.77 -4.92
N PHE A 60 1.61 13.65 -4.84
CA PHE A 60 1.33 12.78 -5.98
C PHE A 60 -0.05 13.02 -6.60
N GLY A 61 -0.79 14.03 -6.13
CA GLY A 61 -2.16 14.32 -6.57
C GLY A 61 -3.17 13.25 -6.20
N LEU A 62 -2.93 12.57 -5.08
CA LEU A 62 -3.83 11.56 -4.55
C LEU A 62 -4.70 12.17 -3.43
N PRO A 63 -5.91 11.63 -3.21
CA PRO A 63 -6.73 11.97 -2.05
C PRO A 63 -5.99 11.74 -0.74
N GLU A 64 -6.33 12.51 0.29
CA GLU A 64 -5.83 12.28 1.64
C GLU A 64 -6.41 10.98 2.24
N ALA A 65 -5.64 10.35 3.12
CA ALA A 65 -6.05 9.18 3.87
C ALA A 65 -6.67 9.57 5.22
N GLU A 66 -7.72 8.84 5.60
CA GLU A 66 -8.32 8.87 6.93
C GLU A 66 -7.69 7.81 7.83
N GLU A 67 -7.77 8.02 9.14
CA GLU A 67 -7.28 7.05 10.11
C GLU A 67 -8.27 5.90 10.32
N LEU A 68 -7.75 4.70 10.48
CA LEU A 68 -8.56 3.60 10.98
C LEU A 68 -8.87 3.80 12.48
N PRO A 69 -10.16 3.79 12.89
CA PRO A 69 -10.54 4.11 14.27
C PRO A 69 -10.23 3.00 15.29
N ILE A 70 -9.72 1.85 14.85
CA ILE A 70 -9.43 0.69 15.69
C ILE A 70 -7.91 0.46 15.88
N ASN A 71 -7.54 -0.21 16.97
CA ASN A 71 -6.17 -0.64 17.18
C ASN A 71 -5.85 -1.86 16.31
N THR A 72 -4.69 -1.84 15.66
CA THR A 72 -4.23 -2.92 14.76
C THR A 72 -3.07 -3.75 15.33
N SER A 73 -2.76 -3.61 16.63
CA SER A 73 -1.64 -4.34 17.27
C SER A 73 -1.79 -5.86 17.26
N ALA A 74 -3.03 -6.38 17.24
CA ALA A 74 -3.28 -7.81 17.13
C ALA A 74 -2.69 -8.42 15.83
N ALA A 75 -2.52 -7.62 14.78
CA ALA A 75 -1.87 -8.05 13.55
C ALA A 75 -0.41 -8.50 13.78
N ASP A 76 0.27 -8.00 14.81
CA ASP A 76 1.68 -8.32 15.07
C ASP A 76 1.88 -9.76 15.61
N LEU A 77 0.79 -10.50 15.88
CA LEU A 77 0.82 -11.94 16.18
C LEU A 77 0.74 -12.82 14.93
N ASN A 78 0.48 -12.24 13.75
CA ASN A 78 0.39 -12.97 12.48
C ASN A 78 1.74 -13.05 11.77
N ARG A 79 1.82 -13.94 10.76
CA ARG A 79 3.02 -14.14 9.93
C ARG A 79 3.41 -12.93 9.09
N LEU A 80 2.43 -12.12 8.67
CA LEU A 80 2.63 -10.94 7.82
C LEU A 80 1.89 -9.73 8.42
N PRO A 81 2.42 -9.09 9.47
CA PRO A 81 1.69 -8.07 10.20
C PRO A 81 1.21 -6.90 9.34
N ALA A 82 2.02 -6.38 8.41
CA ALA A 82 1.59 -5.29 7.52
C ALA A 82 0.35 -5.64 6.68
N ILE A 83 0.31 -6.86 6.13
CA ILE A 83 -0.84 -7.36 5.35
C ILE A 83 -2.05 -7.58 6.26
N SER A 84 -1.86 -8.17 7.44
CA SER A 84 -2.94 -8.37 8.40
C SER A 84 -3.59 -7.05 8.84
N LYS A 85 -2.82 -5.97 8.99
CA LYS A 85 -3.37 -4.63 9.27
C LYS A 85 -4.24 -4.11 8.13
N ALA A 86 -3.85 -4.36 6.88
CA ALA A 86 -4.65 -3.96 5.72
C ALA A 86 -6.00 -4.71 5.70
N ILE A 87 -5.97 -6.03 5.92
CA ILE A 87 -7.18 -6.87 6.00
C ILE A 87 -8.09 -6.40 7.14
N MET A 88 -7.53 -6.12 8.32
CA MET A 88 -8.31 -5.56 9.43
C MET A 88 -9.00 -4.24 9.06
N ALA A 89 -8.40 -3.39 8.22
CA ALA A 89 -9.03 -2.15 7.78
C ALA A 89 -10.18 -2.42 6.80
N LEU A 90 -9.97 -3.33 5.85
CA LEU A 90 -10.98 -3.72 4.85
C LEU A 90 -12.24 -4.29 5.51
N ASP A 91 -12.07 -5.12 6.54
CA ASP A 91 -13.18 -5.78 7.23
C ASP A 91 -13.98 -4.83 8.15
N GLN A 92 -13.46 -3.62 8.41
CA GLN A 92 -14.02 -2.70 9.42
C GLN A 92 -14.56 -1.41 8.80
N CYS A 93 -14.10 -1.05 7.61
CA CYS A 93 -14.42 0.23 6.99
C CYS A 93 -14.59 0.07 5.48
N PRO A 94 -15.74 0.49 4.91
CA PRO A 94 -15.84 0.69 3.47
C PRO A 94 -14.80 1.72 3.02
N CYS A 95 -13.96 1.32 2.08
CA CYS A 95 -12.90 2.15 1.50
C CYS A 95 -12.55 1.66 0.09
N ASP A 96 -11.90 2.51 -0.70
CA ASP A 96 -11.39 2.16 -2.02
C ASP A 96 -9.94 1.66 -1.94
N VAL A 97 -9.14 2.28 -1.07
CA VAL A 97 -7.71 1.96 -0.92
C VAL A 97 -7.36 1.86 0.56
N VAL A 98 -6.49 0.92 0.90
CA VAL A 98 -5.87 0.83 2.22
C VAL A 98 -4.36 0.99 2.11
N ILE A 99 -3.79 1.84 2.95
CA ILE A 99 -2.36 1.95 3.17
C ILE A 99 -2.08 1.38 4.56
N ALA A 100 -1.27 0.33 4.64
CA ALA A 100 -0.89 -0.27 5.91
C ALA A 100 0.63 -0.34 6.03
N ARG A 101 1.13 -0.10 7.25
CA ARG A 101 2.54 -0.26 7.58
C ARG A 101 2.71 -1.09 8.84
N GLY A 102 3.57 -2.09 8.78
CA GLY A 102 3.84 -2.98 9.89
C GLY A 102 5.17 -3.68 9.72
N ARG A 103 5.39 -4.70 10.55
CA ARG A 103 6.53 -5.61 10.39
C ARG A 103 6.34 -6.44 9.12
N LEU A 104 7.44 -6.71 8.41
CA LEU A 104 7.43 -7.54 7.20
C LEU A 104 7.02 -8.99 7.52
N GLY A 105 7.59 -9.58 8.59
CA GLY A 105 7.30 -10.94 9.02
C GLY A 105 7.65 -11.16 10.50
N VAL A 106 8.64 -12.02 10.77
CA VAL A 106 9.11 -12.32 12.14
C VAL A 106 9.72 -11.09 12.83
N PRO A 107 9.77 -11.04 14.17
CA PRO A 107 10.50 -10.00 14.90
C PRO A 107 11.93 -9.80 14.36
N GLY A 108 12.30 -8.55 14.05
CA GLY A 108 13.60 -8.22 13.45
C GLY A 108 13.63 -8.13 11.92
N SER A 109 12.58 -8.57 11.21
CA SER A 109 12.54 -8.63 9.74
C SER A 109 12.44 -7.27 9.02
N GLY A 110 12.52 -6.15 9.74
CA GLY A 110 12.22 -4.82 9.18
C GLY A 110 10.73 -4.56 8.96
N SER A 111 10.44 -3.50 8.23
CA SER A 111 9.07 -3.04 7.94
C SER A 111 8.64 -3.33 6.51
N MET A 112 7.32 -3.37 6.33
CA MET A 112 6.66 -3.35 5.05
C MET A 112 5.57 -2.28 5.07
N LEU A 113 5.52 -1.46 4.03
CA LEU A 113 4.36 -0.65 3.69
C LEU A 113 3.69 -1.27 2.47
N VAL A 114 2.36 -1.44 2.55
CA VAL A 114 1.54 -2.04 1.50
C VAL A 114 0.38 -1.13 1.17
N ILE A 115 0.07 -1.03 -0.12
CA ILE A 115 -1.10 -0.35 -0.66
C ILE A 115 -1.99 -1.42 -1.30
N THR A 116 -3.22 -1.55 -0.82
CA THR A 116 -4.20 -2.50 -1.35
C THR A 116 -5.42 -1.78 -1.88
N ASP A 117 -6.14 -2.44 -2.76
CA ASP A 117 -7.48 -2.02 -3.16
C ASP A 117 -8.55 -2.49 -2.14
N ASN A 118 -9.82 -2.24 -2.46
CA ASN A 118 -10.98 -2.60 -1.66
C ASN A 118 -11.28 -4.12 -1.55
N TYR A 119 -10.57 -4.97 -2.31
CA TYR A 119 -10.63 -6.43 -2.19
C TYR A 119 -9.37 -7.02 -1.53
N GLY A 120 -8.44 -6.18 -1.08
CA GLY A 120 -7.18 -6.62 -0.49
C GLY A 120 -6.13 -7.07 -1.51
N ARG A 121 -6.35 -6.80 -2.80
CA ARG A 121 -5.35 -7.02 -3.85
C ARG A 121 -4.21 -6.02 -3.68
N VAL A 122 -2.98 -6.50 -3.62
CA VAL A 122 -1.80 -5.64 -3.44
C VAL A 122 -1.53 -4.88 -4.73
N LEU A 123 -1.63 -3.55 -4.66
CA LEU A 123 -1.36 -2.64 -5.76
C LEU A 123 0.12 -2.26 -5.82
N SER A 124 0.72 -2.02 -4.66
CA SER A 124 2.16 -1.76 -4.52
C SER A 124 2.61 -1.97 -3.08
N ALA A 125 3.91 -2.17 -2.89
CA ALA A 125 4.51 -2.29 -1.58
C ALA A 125 5.98 -1.86 -1.59
N THR A 126 6.52 -1.61 -0.41
CA THR A 126 7.94 -1.39 -0.18
C THR A 126 8.34 -1.99 1.16
N THR A 127 9.65 -2.12 1.37
CA THR A 127 10.22 -2.57 2.64
C THR A 127 11.31 -1.62 3.11
N SER A 128 11.57 -1.61 4.40
CA SER A 128 12.76 -0.94 4.95
C SER A 128 13.45 -1.84 5.98
N PRO A 129 14.77 -1.63 6.21
CA PRO A 129 15.51 -2.38 7.22
C PRO A 129 14.89 -2.24 8.62
N SER A 130 15.36 -3.03 9.58
CA SER A 130 15.02 -2.79 10.99
C SER A 130 15.55 -1.43 11.45
N HIS A 131 14.81 -0.76 12.34
CA HIS A 131 15.23 0.50 12.97
C HIS A 131 16.59 0.39 13.67
N VAL A 132 16.93 -0.82 14.17
CA VAL A 132 18.24 -1.12 14.77
C VAL A 132 19.38 -0.94 13.78
N VAL A 133 19.12 -1.14 12.48
CA VAL A 133 20.11 -1.03 11.40
C VAL A 133 20.14 0.40 10.85
N HIS A 134 19.00 0.95 10.43
CA HIS A 134 18.98 2.23 9.71
C HIS A 134 18.96 3.47 10.61
N LYS A 135 18.51 3.37 11.87
CA LYS A 135 18.45 4.44 12.88
C LYS A 135 17.70 5.73 12.50
N ASN A 136 17.13 5.81 11.30
CA ASN A 136 16.23 6.90 10.89
C ASN A 136 15.03 7.04 11.84
N ASP A 137 14.51 8.26 11.90
CA ASP A 137 13.22 8.54 12.50
C ASP A 137 12.07 7.81 11.77
N ILE A 138 11.00 7.53 12.52
CA ILE A 138 9.84 6.79 12.03
C ILE A 138 9.11 7.54 10.91
N GLU A 139 8.98 8.87 11.00
CA GLU A 139 8.28 9.68 10.02
C GLU A 139 9.07 9.72 8.71
N GLU A 140 10.39 9.91 8.79
CA GLU A 140 11.23 9.91 7.59
C GLU A 140 11.22 8.55 6.90
N THR A 141 11.24 7.47 7.66
CA THR A 141 11.15 6.11 7.11
C THR A 141 9.81 5.90 6.41
N VAL A 142 8.70 6.30 7.04
CA VAL A 142 7.35 6.23 6.44
C VAL A 142 7.29 7.05 5.14
N ARG A 143 7.85 8.27 5.14
CA ARG A 143 7.91 9.16 3.98
C ARG A 143 8.63 8.53 2.81
N ILE A 144 9.83 8.00 3.03
CA ILE A 144 10.62 7.31 2.00
C ILE A 144 9.85 6.09 1.46
N GLU A 145 9.25 5.31 2.35
CA GLU A 145 8.52 4.11 1.97
C GLU A 145 7.32 4.41 1.05
N ILE A 146 6.45 5.34 1.42
CA ILE A 146 5.28 5.69 0.60
C ILE A 146 5.72 6.28 -0.75
N ILE A 147 6.77 7.12 -0.79
CA ILE A 147 7.33 7.65 -2.04
C ILE A 147 7.78 6.51 -2.96
N HIS A 148 8.56 5.55 -2.43
CA HIS A 148 9.03 4.41 -3.22
C HIS A 148 7.88 3.51 -3.70
N ALA A 149 6.87 3.28 -2.86
CA ALA A 149 5.70 2.48 -3.22
C ALA A 149 4.89 3.12 -4.37
N LEU A 150 4.79 4.45 -4.43
CA LEU A 150 4.10 5.16 -5.51
C LEU A 150 4.98 5.28 -6.77
N MET A 151 6.26 5.60 -6.63
CA MET A 151 7.17 5.76 -7.77
C MET A 151 7.41 4.46 -8.53
N ARG A 152 7.47 3.31 -7.85
CA ARG A 152 7.70 2.01 -8.52
C ARG A 152 6.59 1.57 -9.45
N ILE A 153 5.38 2.11 -9.28
CA ILE A 153 4.24 1.92 -10.21
C ILE A 153 4.08 3.11 -11.17
N GLY A 154 5.10 3.95 -11.31
CA GLY A 154 5.17 5.02 -12.30
C GLY A 154 4.41 6.30 -11.97
N LEU A 155 3.87 6.44 -10.75
CA LEU A 155 3.32 7.74 -10.31
C LEU A 155 4.47 8.75 -10.15
N LYS A 156 4.16 10.01 -10.48
CA LYS A 156 5.11 11.12 -10.41
C LYS A 156 4.57 12.19 -9.47
N MET A 157 5.47 12.84 -8.75
CA MET A 157 5.12 14.01 -7.96
C MET A 157 4.65 15.12 -8.90
N ILE A 158 3.53 15.75 -8.55
CA ILE A 158 3.04 16.98 -9.14
C ILE A 158 3.84 18.11 -8.50
N LYS A 159 4.55 18.88 -9.33
CA LYS A 159 5.36 20.01 -8.88
C LYS A 159 4.50 21.08 -8.23
#